data_AF-A0A1M4X736-F1
#
_entry.id   AF-A0A1M4X736-F1
#
_cell.length_a   1.000
_cell.length_b   1.000
_cell.length_c   1.000
_cell.angle_alpha   90.00
_cell.angle_beta   90.00
_cell.angle_gamma   90.00
#
_symmetry.space_group_name_H-M   'P 1'
#
loop_
_entity.id
_entity.type
_entity.pdbx_description
1 polymer ?
#
loop_
_entity_poly.entity_id
_entity_poly.type
_entity_poly.pdbx_seq_one_letter_code
_entity_poly.pdbx_strand_id
1 'polypeptide(L)' 'MQIKQLYNKINSVLTKREKKILEMRYGLIDGHIKTQREIAALLNISRSYVSRIEKKALKKLCKELNSKK' A
#
# COMPACT_ATOMS: atom_id res chain seq x y z
N MET A 1 15.16 -13.22 -3.16
CA MET A 1 15.45 -12.11 -4.11
C MET A 1 14.19 -11.35 -4.59
N GLN A 2 12.98 -11.93 -4.53
CA GLN A 2 11.74 -11.27 -5.00
C GLN A 2 11.19 -10.16 -4.08
N ILE A 3 11.28 -10.34 -2.76
CA ILE A 3 10.72 -9.40 -1.76
C ILE A 3 11.41 -8.02 -1.84
N LYS A 4 12.75 -7.99 -1.94
CA LYS A 4 13.53 -6.74 -2.02
C LYS A 4 13.15 -5.88 -3.23
N GLN A 5 12.84 -6.51 -4.37
CA GLN A 5 12.41 -5.81 -5.58
C GLN A 5 11.01 -5.20 -5.42
N LEU A 6 10.10 -5.94 -4.76
CA LEU A 6 8.76 -5.44 -4.44
C LEU A 6 8.83 -4.21 -3.51
N TYR A 7 9.62 -4.27 -2.44
CA TYR A 7 9.83 -3.13 -1.54
C TYR A 7 10.44 -1.93 -2.26
N ASN A 8 11.42 -2.14 -3.14
CA ASN A 8 11.98 -1.06 -3.95
C ASN A 8 10.91 -0.41 -4.86
N LYS A 9 10.03 -1.21 -5.47
CA LYS A 9 8.94 -0.70 -6.30
C LYS A 9 7.88 0.04 -5.47
N ILE A 10 7.53 -0.45 -4.28
CA ILE A 10 6.66 0.27 -3.35
C ILE A 10 7.27 1.64 -3.02
N ASN A 11 8.56 1.70 -2.71
CA ASN A 11 9.26 2.95 -2.39
C ASN A 11 9.37 3.92 -3.56
N SER A 12 9.53 3.44 -4.80
CA SER A 12 9.72 4.31 -5.97
C SER A 12 8.40 4.75 -6.63
N VAL A 13 7.34 3.94 -6.55
CA VAL A 13 6.09 4.14 -7.30
C VAL A 13 5.00 4.80 -6.46
N LEU A 14 4.98 4.50 -5.16
CA LEU A 14 3.93 4.98 -4.27
C LEU A 14 4.31 6.27 -3.57
N THR A 15 3.32 7.16 -3.40
CA THR A 15 3.46 8.32 -2.53
C THR A 15 3.61 7.87 -1.07
N LYS A 16 4.16 8.75 -0.22
CA LYS A 16 4.30 8.48 1.23
C LYS A 16 3.00 8.01 1.89
N ARG A 17 1.84 8.58 1.48
CA ARG A 17 0.53 8.23 2.04
C ARG A 17 0.01 6.89 1.51
N GLU A 18 0.17 6.61 0.21
CA GLU A 18 -0.15 5.31 -0.38
C GLU A 18 0.68 4.20 0.24
N LYS A 19 2.00 4.42 0.35
CA LYS A 19 2.94 3.51 0.99
C LYS A 19 2.53 3.23 2.43
N LYS A 20 2.32 4.26 3.27
CA LYS A 20 1.93 4.09 4.67
C LYS A 20 0.63 3.29 4.84
N ILE A 21 -0.36 3.52 3.98
CA ILE A 21 -1.61 2.75 4.01
C ILE A 21 -1.37 1.28 3.65
N LEU A 22 -0.56 0.99 2.63
CA LEU A 22 -0.21 -0.39 2.28
C LEU A 22 0.62 -1.08 3.38
N GLU A 23 1.57 -0.36 3.98
CA GLU A 23 2.40 -0.91 5.05
C GLU A 23 1.55 -1.37 6.23
N MET A 24 0.57 -0.56 6.66
CA MET A 24 -0.38 -0.96 7.70
C MET A 24 -1.35 -2.05 7.22
N ARG A 25 -1.77 -2.01 5.96
CA ARG A 25 -2.76 -2.96 5.42
C ARG A 25 -2.18 -4.36 5.28
N TYR A 26 -0.90 -4.48 4.96
CA TYR A 26 -0.22 -5.74 4.68
C TYR A 26 0.86 -6.10 5.72
N GLY A 27 0.95 -5.34 6.82
CA GLY A 27 1.92 -5.61 7.90
C GLY A 27 3.37 -5.53 7.45
N LEU A 28 3.70 -4.65 6.49
CA LEU A 28 5.02 -4.63 5.84
C LEU A 28 6.15 -4.09 6.71
N ILE A 29 5.83 -3.45 7.84
CA ILE A 29 6.79 -2.89 8.80
C ILE A 29 6.81 -3.72 10.07
N ASP A 30 5.65 -3.87 10.71
CA ASP A 30 5.49 -4.42 12.05
C ASP A 30 4.92 -5.85 12.05
N GLY A 31 4.63 -6.42 10.88
CA GLY A 31 4.00 -7.73 10.75
C GLY A 31 2.50 -7.73 11.07
N HIS A 32 1.94 -6.59 11.51
CA HIS A 32 0.55 -6.51 11.95
C HIS A 32 -0.36 -5.96 10.85
N ILE A 33 -1.18 -6.85 10.30
CA ILE A 33 -2.19 -6.51 9.32
C ILE A 33 -3.31 -5.71 9.99
N LYS A 34 -3.66 -4.55 9.43
CA LYS A 34 -4.82 -3.75 9.85
C LYS A 34 -5.91 -3.73 8.80
N THR A 35 -7.16 -3.73 9.22
CA THR A 35 -8.33 -3.53 8.36
C THR A 35 -8.40 -2.10 7.85
N GLN A 36 -9.12 -1.89 6.74
CA GLN A 36 -9.37 -0.53 6.24
C GLN A 36 -10.12 0.35 7.26
N ARG A 37 -10.95 -0.24 8.14
CA ARG A 37 -11.66 0.48 9.20
C ARG A 37 -10.70 0.93 10.29
N GLU A 38 -9.80 0.05 10.73
CA GLU A 38 -8.77 0.41 11.72
C GLU A 38 -7.81 1.48 11.17
N ILE A 39 -7.36 1.33 9.92
CA ILE A 39 -6.51 2.34 9.27
C ILE A 39 -7.25 3.68 9.15
N ALA A 40 -8.54 3.64 8.80
CA ALA A 40 -9.37 4.84 8.71
C ALA A 40 -9.48 5.56 10.05
N ALA A 41 -9.73 4.81 11.14
CA ALA A 41 -9.76 5.34 12.50
C ALA A 41 -8.40 5.94 12.90
N LEU A 42 -7.29 5.22 12.68
CA LEU A 42 -5.93 5.68 13.02
C LEU A 42 -5.51 6.95 12.27
N LEU A 43 -5.95 7.10 11.03
CA LEU A 43 -5.61 8.25 10.18
C LEU A 43 -6.67 9.36 10.21
N ASN A 44 -7.71 9.22 11.02
CA ASN A 44 -8.87 10.11 11.09
C ASN A 44 -9.44 10.47 9.71
N ILE A 45 -9.72 9.45 8.89
CA ILE A 45 -10.30 9.57 7.55
C ILE A 45 -11.41 8.55 7.34
N SER A 46 -12.17 8.66 6.25
CA SER A 46 -13.18 7.66 5.93
C SER A 46 -12.59 6.34 5.43
N ARG A 47 -13.23 5.22 5.79
CA ARG A 47 -12.91 3.88 5.25
C ARG A 47 -12.93 3.86 3.72
N SER A 48 -13.89 4.57 3.11
CA SER A 48 -14.02 4.69 1.67
C SER A 48 -12.78 5.36 1.05
N TYR A 49 -12.21 6.36 1.74
CA TYR A 49 -10.99 7.01 1.28
C TYR A 49 -9.78 6.07 1.36
N VAL A 50 -9.65 5.29 2.43
CA VAL A 50 -8.61 4.24 2.54
C VAL A 50 -8.74 3.25 1.39
N SER A 51 -9.94 2.74 1.12
CA SER A 51 -10.18 1.79 0.03
C SER A 51 -9.80 2.36 -1.34
N ARG A 52 -10.11 3.63 -1.60
CA ARG A 52 -9.73 4.31 -2.85
C ARG A 52 -8.22 4.42 -3.00
N ILE A 53 -7.51 4.78 -1.92
CA ILE A 53 -6.05 4.86 -1.93
C ILE A 53 -5.44 3.47 -2.17
N GLU A 54 -5.92 2.45 -1.47
CA GLU A 54 -5.44 1.08 -1.62
C GLU A 54 -5.59 0.59 -3.07
N LYS A 55 -6.79 0.74 -3.66
CA LYS A 55 -7.03 0.38 -5.06
C LYS A 55 -6.11 1.13 -6.02
N LYS A 56 -5.89 2.43 -5.80
CA LYS A 56 -5.01 3.26 -6.64
C LYS A 56 -3.55 2.79 -6.56
N ALA A 57 -3.06 2.53 -5.35
CA ALA A 57 -1.70 2.07 -5.11
C ALA A 57 -1.46 0.67 -5.72
N LEU A 58 -2.37 -0.27 -5.52
CA LEU A 58 -2.28 -1.61 -6.13
C LEU A 58 -2.30 -1.53 -7.66
N LYS A 59 -3.14 -0.68 -8.25
CA LYS A 59 -3.16 -0.48 -9.71
C LYS A 59 -1.83 0.06 -10.24
N LYS A 60 -1.20 1.01 -9.55
CA LYS A 60 0.13 1.53 -9.91
C LYS A 60 1.20 0.45 -9.83
N LEU A 61 1.24 -0.33 -8.74
CA LEU A 61 2.20 -1.42 -8.58
C LEU A 61 2.01 -2.50 -9.63
N CYS A 62 0.78 -2.90 -9.90
CA CYS A 62 0.45 -3.90 -10.92
C CYS A 62 0.92 -3.45 -12.31
N LYS A 63 0.70 -2.18 -12.68
CA LYS A 63 1.20 -1.63 -13.95
C LYS A 63 2.73 -1.70 -14.03
N GLU A 64 3.41 -1.29 -12.97
CA GLU A 64 4.88 -1.26 -12.91
C GLU A 64 5.54 -2.64 -12.89
N LEU A 65 4.85 -3.65 -12.34
CA LEU A 65 5.32 -5.04 -12.33
C LEU A 65 5.04 -5.74 -13.66
N ASN A 66 3.90 -5.45 -14.30
CA ASN A 66 3.53 -6.05 -15.59
C ASN A 66 4.17 -5.37 -16.81
N SER A 67 4.53 -4.08 -16.72
CA SER A 67 5.24 -3.37 -17.81
C SER A 67 6.69 -3.82 -18.02
N LYS A 68 7.19 -4.79 -17.24
CA LYS A 68 8.52 -5.40 -17.41
C LYS A 68 8.50 -6.74 -18.17
N LYS A 69 7.40 -7.07 -18.85
CA LYS A 69 7.33 -8.24 -19.73
C LYS A 69 7.83 -7.90 -21.13
#